data_AF-A0A6J1NPJ5-F1
#
_entry.id   AF-A0A6J1NPJ5-F1
#
_cell.length_a   1.000
_cell.length_b   1.000
_cell.length_c   1.000
_cell.angle_alpha   90.00
_cell.angle_beta   90.00
_cell.angle_gamma   90.00
#
_symmetry.space_group_name_H-M   'P 1'
#
loop_
_entity.id
_entity.type
_entity.pdbx_description
1 polymer ?
#
loop_
_entity_poly.entity_id
_entity_poly.type
_entity_poly.pdbx_seq_one_letter_code
_entity_poly.pdbx_strand_id
1 'polypeptide(L)'
;ILTFLFQYTDNLYRAVQQLVQVYPELGKAPLYIAGESYAGRYVPALATKILEENHQDKHPINLQGLIMGNPVTDRLSIVDLTQVFYNWGLVDEQGAAADRSLQEEYQHAINKGNNVLAHDLREKLYDKLQDIAYQNQLYNVLHDAKGLTDFSEWVTRPDIAEAIHVGGIAFTFSNQTVHTKLLPDFLSPVTPKIDVLLENYKVLIYCGQLDLTAPCVPSAAARRRDWRWSGRDAFLNGPRVPWWFNGTVAGYVKSGGNFTEIQVNGAGHLVPLDKPTQAKQIVHNFISGQVFSTPPDYRLLDPNPKYQDYTDLHTSEVLSNASEVKNGLIVSVVLNVLLLVGIVVGGIMTMRWKRGHDYYNLPLSDNISDDHILTFA
;
A
#
# COMPACT_ATOMS: atom_id res chain seq x y z
N ILE A 1 -2.32 25.00 -6.64
CA ILE A 1 -2.33 23.59 -6.17
C ILE A 1 -3.33 23.42 -5.02
N LEU A 2 -3.27 24.23 -3.96
CA LEU A 2 -4.30 24.27 -2.90
C LEU A 2 -5.73 24.55 -3.42
N THR A 3 -5.89 25.31 -4.50
CA THR A 3 -7.19 25.74 -5.05
C THR A 3 -8.10 24.64 -5.62
N PHE A 4 -7.60 23.46 -6.03
CA PHE A 4 -8.43 22.41 -6.65
C PHE A 4 -9.01 21.40 -5.65
N LEU A 5 -8.28 21.12 -4.57
CA LEU A 5 -8.72 20.22 -3.49
C LEU A 5 -9.94 20.76 -2.73
N PHE A 6 -9.99 22.08 -2.52
CA PHE A 6 -11.17 22.76 -2.00
C PHE A 6 -12.34 22.72 -2.99
N GLN A 7 -12.06 22.72 -4.30
CA GLN A 7 -13.10 22.88 -5.31
C GLN A 7 -14.04 21.67 -5.43
N TYR A 8 -13.52 20.43 -5.43
CA TYR A 8 -14.42 19.27 -5.46
C TYR A 8 -15.17 19.09 -4.14
N THR A 9 -14.54 19.42 -3.01
CA THR A 9 -15.15 19.32 -1.67
C THR A 9 -16.34 20.28 -1.55
N ASP A 10 -16.14 21.54 -1.94
CA ASP A 10 -17.20 22.54 -1.95
C ASP A 10 -18.32 22.19 -2.92
N ASN A 11 -18.00 21.64 -4.09
CA ASN A 11 -19.00 21.19 -5.06
C ASN A 11 -19.84 20.02 -4.54
N LEU A 12 -19.21 19.02 -3.89
CA LEU A 12 -19.91 17.90 -3.25
C LEU A 12 -20.83 18.41 -2.13
N TYR A 13 -20.33 19.31 -1.29
CA TYR A 13 -21.13 19.90 -0.21
C TYR A 13 -22.33 20.68 -0.75
N ARG A 14 -22.12 21.54 -1.77
CA ARG A 14 -23.21 22.26 -2.45
C ARG A 14 -24.22 21.31 -3.09
N ALA A 15 -23.79 20.20 -3.67
CA ALA A 15 -24.69 19.20 -4.23
C ALA A 15 -25.60 18.58 -3.15
N VAL A 16 -25.05 18.27 -1.95
CA VAL A 16 -25.86 17.80 -0.82
C VAL A 16 -26.86 18.87 -0.36
N GLN A 17 -26.43 20.14 -0.27
CA GLN A 17 -27.33 21.25 0.06
C GLN A 17 -28.46 21.40 -0.95
N GLN A 18 -28.16 21.35 -2.25
CA GLN A 18 -29.15 21.43 -3.32
C GLN A 18 -30.10 20.23 -3.30
N LEU A 19 -29.59 19.02 -3.03
CA LEU A 19 -30.44 17.83 -2.91
C LEU A 19 -31.49 18.00 -1.81
N VAL A 20 -31.09 18.50 -0.64
CA VAL A 20 -32.02 18.77 0.48
C VAL A 20 -32.97 19.94 0.16
N GLN A 21 -32.57 20.90 -0.67
CA GLN A 21 -33.47 21.95 -1.14
C GLN A 21 -34.57 21.40 -2.07
N VAL A 22 -34.21 20.45 -2.95
CA VAL A 22 -35.16 19.81 -3.88
C VAL A 22 -36.04 18.79 -3.15
N TYR A 23 -35.49 18.08 -2.17
CA TYR A 23 -36.16 17.04 -1.37
C TYR A 23 -36.06 17.35 0.13
N PRO A 24 -36.85 18.31 0.65
CA PRO A 24 -36.76 18.74 2.05
C PRO A 24 -36.98 17.64 3.09
N GLU A 25 -37.71 16.58 2.73
CA GLU A 25 -37.91 15.39 3.56
C GLU A 25 -36.60 14.68 3.93
N LEU A 26 -35.56 14.82 3.08
CA LEU A 26 -34.23 14.27 3.35
C LEU A 26 -33.45 15.10 4.37
N GLY A 27 -33.83 16.36 4.63
CA GLY A 27 -33.06 17.27 5.48
C GLY A 27 -32.91 16.83 6.94
N LYS A 28 -33.85 16.03 7.45
CA LYS A 28 -33.79 15.45 8.81
C LYS A 28 -33.29 13.99 8.82
N ALA A 29 -33.22 13.35 7.66
CA ALA A 29 -32.88 11.94 7.56
C ALA A 29 -31.42 11.71 8.00
N PRO A 30 -31.13 10.60 8.70
CA PRO A 30 -29.77 10.11 8.90
C PRO A 30 -28.99 10.04 7.58
N LEU A 31 -27.94 10.85 7.44
CA LEU A 31 -27.07 10.81 6.28
C LEU A 31 -25.88 9.87 6.56
N TYR A 32 -25.63 8.96 5.62
CA TYR A 32 -24.40 8.19 5.55
C TYR A 32 -23.72 8.48 4.22
N ILE A 33 -22.42 8.73 4.24
CA ILE A 33 -21.64 8.99 3.01
C ILE A 33 -20.87 7.73 2.68
N ALA A 34 -21.15 7.17 1.50
CA ALA A 34 -20.53 5.95 1.03
C ALA A 34 -19.69 6.19 -0.23
N GLY A 35 -18.62 5.42 -0.42
CA GLY A 35 -17.83 5.42 -1.64
C GLY A 35 -16.80 4.31 -1.68
N GLU A 36 -16.19 4.11 -2.85
CA GLU A 36 -15.18 3.10 -3.08
C GLU A 36 -13.90 3.68 -3.71
N SER A 37 -12.75 3.01 -3.53
CA SER A 37 -11.50 3.36 -4.21
C SER A 37 -11.02 4.78 -3.88
N TYR A 38 -10.86 5.65 -4.88
CA TYR A 38 -10.48 7.06 -4.69
C TYR A 38 -11.48 7.85 -3.83
N ALA A 39 -12.72 7.34 -3.65
CA ALA A 39 -13.65 7.92 -2.70
C ALA A 39 -13.17 7.80 -1.23
N GLY A 40 -12.14 7.02 -0.95
CA GLY A 40 -11.36 7.11 0.29
C GLY A 40 -10.78 8.50 0.57
N ARG A 41 -10.76 9.39 -0.43
CA ARG A 41 -10.42 10.82 -0.32
C ARG A 41 -11.67 11.70 -0.31
N TYR A 42 -12.64 11.43 -1.19
CA TYR A 42 -13.87 12.22 -1.32
C TYR A 42 -14.77 12.13 -0.09
N VAL A 43 -14.97 10.93 0.44
CA VAL A 43 -15.86 10.67 1.57
C VAL A 43 -15.37 11.42 2.82
N PRO A 44 -14.09 11.31 3.24
CA PRO A 44 -13.57 12.12 4.34
C PRO A 44 -13.59 13.62 4.05
N ALA A 45 -13.28 14.05 2.82
CA ALA A 45 -13.30 15.47 2.48
C ALA A 45 -14.70 16.10 2.65
N LEU A 46 -15.73 15.45 2.12
CA LEU A 46 -17.12 15.89 2.28
C LEU A 46 -17.55 15.86 3.76
N ALA A 47 -17.24 14.78 4.48
CA ALA A 47 -17.59 14.65 5.88
C ALA A 47 -16.93 15.72 6.76
N THR A 48 -15.66 16.04 6.51
CA THR A 48 -14.96 17.13 7.20
C THR A 48 -15.64 18.47 6.92
N LYS A 49 -16.00 18.74 5.66
CA LYS A 49 -16.70 19.98 5.31
C LYS A 49 -18.07 20.09 5.99
N ILE A 50 -18.82 19.00 6.08
CA ILE A 50 -20.10 18.95 6.80
C ILE A 50 -19.88 19.23 8.29
N LEU A 51 -18.90 18.60 8.93
CA LEU A 51 -18.58 18.83 10.33
C LEU A 51 -18.23 20.30 10.61
N GLU A 52 -17.38 20.89 9.77
CA GLU A 52 -16.98 22.30 9.86
C GLU A 52 -18.16 23.27 9.72
N GLU A 53 -19.04 23.05 8.74
CA GLU A 53 -20.21 23.93 8.52
C GLU A 53 -21.30 23.71 9.57
N ASN A 54 -21.45 22.48 10.09
CA ASN A 54 -22.34 22.18 11.22
C ASN A 54 -21.92 22.93 12.49
N HIS A 55 -20.62 23.10 12.74
CA HIS A 55 -20.12 23.90 13.87
C HIS A 55 -20.38 25.41 13.70
N GLN A 56 -20.60 25.88 12.47
CA GLN A 56 -20.89 27.29 12.15
C GLN A 56 -22.39 27.61 12.07
N ASP A 57 -23.26 26.64 12.39
CA ASP A 57 -24.72 26.72 12.46
C ASP A 57 -25.41 27.31 11.21
N LYS A 58 -24.98 26.85 10.02
CA LYS A 58 -25.51 27.30 8.72
C LYS A 58 -26.50 26.32 8.08
N HIS A 59 -27.38 25.68 8.85
CA HIS A 59 -28.25 24.55 8.46
C HIS A 59 -27.56 23.18 8.60
N PRO A 60 -27.64 22.56 9.80
CA PRO A 60 -26.89 21.35 10.09
C PRO A 60 -27.36 20.16 9.26
N ILE A 61 -26.42 19.43 8.67
CA ILE A 61 -26.65 18.15 7.99
C ILE A 61 -26.51 17.03 9.00
N ASN A 62 -27.51 16.15 9.08
CA ASN A 62 -27.59 15.03 10.01
C ASN A 62 -26.67 13.85 9.61
N LEU A 63 -25.35 14.08 9.52
CA LEU A 63 -24.35 13.06 9.21
C LEU A 63 -24.18 12.08 10.38
N GLN A 64 -24.30 10.78 10.10
CA GLN A 64 -24.25 9.70 11.09
C GLN A 64 -23.03 8.77 10.92
N GLY A 65 -22.52 8.63 9.70
CA GLY A 65 -21.37 7.75 9.48
C GLY A 65 -20.85 7.71 8.05
N LEU A 66 -19.67 7.10 7.93
CA LEU A 66 -18.92 6.99 6.69
C LEU A 66 -18.74 5.50 6.35
N ILE A 67 -18.94 5.14 5.08
CA ILE A 67 -18.79 3.78 4.57
C ILE A 67 -17.81 3.80 3.40
N MET A 68 -16.70 3.09 3.49
CA MET A 68 -15.65 3.14 2.48
C MET A 68 -15.24 1.74 2.04
N GLY A 69 -15.53 1.38 0.79
CA GLY A 69 -15.10 0.14 0.15
C GLY A 69 -13.72 0.28 -0.47
N ASN A 70 -12.82 -0.67 -0.23
CA ASN A 70 -11.47 -0.72 -0.80
C ASN A 70 -10.80 0.67 -0.92
N PRO A 71 -10.79 1.51 0.14
CA PRO A 71 -10.50 2.92 -0.03
C PRO A 71 -9.01 3.18 -0.19
N VAL A 72 -8.67 4.08 -1.11
CA VAL A 72 -7.35 4.70 -1.19
C VAL A 72 -7.34 5.93 -0.28
N THR A 73 -7.06 5.72 1.00
CA THR A 73 -6.98 6.82 1.99
C THR A 73 -5.64 7.54 1.92
N ASP A 74 -4.54 6.80 1.85
CA ASP A 74 -3.20 7.39 1.72
C ASP A 74 -2.32 6.47 0.88
N ARG A 75 -1.62 7.03 -0.11
CA ARG A 75 -0.68 6.26 -0.95
C ARG A 75 0.67 6.06 -0.27
N LEU A 76 0.97 6.84 0.76
CA LEU A 76 2.10 6.60 1.66
C LEU A 76 1.88 5.33 2.52
N SER A 77 0.66 4.79 2.54
CA SER A 77 0.34 3.56 3.27
C SER A 77 0.76 2.29 2.54
N ILE A 78 0.87 2.33 1.21
CA ILE A 78 1.18 1.17 0.35
C ILE A 78 2.30 1.55 -0.58
N VAL A 79 3.51 1.54 -0.04
CA VAL A 79 4.70 1.98 -0.78
C VAL A 79 5.39 0.84 -1.51
N ASP A 80 5.19 -0.40 -1.05
CA ASP A 80 5.73 -1.62 -1.66
C ASP A 80 4.60 -2.39 -2.36
N LEU A 81 4.46 -2.18 -3.67
CA LEU A 81 3.47 -2.83 -4.51
C LEU A 81 3.94 -4.22 -4.93
N THR A 82 5.26 -4.41 -5.12
CA THR A 82 5.85 -5.70 -5.44
C THR A 82 5.57 -6.73 -4.33
N GLN A 83 5.67 -6.33 -3.05
CA GLN A 83 5.36 -7.20 -1.91
C GLN A 83 3.92 -7.69 -1.91
N VAL A 84 2.97 -6.91 -2.44
CA VAL A 84 1.57 -7.33 -2.57
C VAL A 84 1.46 -8.52 -3.52
N PHE A 85 2.05 -8.41 -4.71
CA PHE A 85 2.05 -9.49 -5.69
C PHE A 85 2.79 -10.73 -5.17
N TYR A 86 3.91 -10.53 -4.46
CA TYR A 86 4.67 -11.61 -3.83
C TYR A 86 3.83 -12.37 -2.80
N ASN A 87 3.15 -11.63 -1.90
CA ASN A 87 2.29 -12.25 -0.87
C ASN A 87 1.06 -12.95 -1.45
N TRP A 88 0.65 -12.59 -2.66
CA TRP A 88 -0.39 -13.29 -3.42
C TRP A 88 0.13 -14.53 -4.15
N GLY A 89 1.45 -14.76 -4.18
CA GLY A 89 2.08 -15.82 -4.96
C GLY A 89 2.04 -15.58 -6.47
N LEU A 90 1.79 -14.33 -6.90
CA LEU A 90 1.74 -13.93 -8.31
C LEU A 90 3.13 -13.71 -8.91
N VAL A 91 4.10 -13.37 -8.07
CA VAL A 91 5.52 -13.28 -8.42
C VAL A 91 6.34 -13.98 -7.34
N ASP A 92 7.46 -14.58 -7.73
CA ASP A 92 8.45 -15.13 -6.82
C ASP A 92 9.58 -14.11 -6.57
N GLU A 93 10.67 -14.54 -5.93
CA GLU A 93 11.83 -13.68 -5.68
C GLU A 93 12.48 -13.15 -6.97
N GLN A 94 12.42 -13.92 -8.07
CA GLN A 94 12.99 -13.54 -9.35
C GLN A 94 12.12 -12.48 -10.03
N GLY A 95 10.80 -12.66 -10.00
CA GLY A 95 9.83 -11.66 -10.43
C GLY A 95 9.94 -10.36 -9.64
N ALA A 96 10.07 -10.46 -8.30
CA ALA A 96 10.30 -9.30 -7.44
C ALA A 96 11.65 -8.61 -7.74
N ALA A 97 12.71 -9.39 -7.97
CA ALA A 97 14.02 -8.86 -8.35
C ALA A 97 13.98 -8.15 -9.71
N ALA A 98 13.21 -8.67 -10.67
CA ALA A 98 13.04 -8.05 -11.98
C ALA A 98 12.43 -6.65 -11.87
N ASP A 99 11.56 -6.42 -10.89
CA ASP A 99 10.82 -5.16 -10.69
C ASP A 99 11.51 -4.15 -9.75
N ARG A 100 12.51 -4.61 -8.97
CA ARG A 100 13.17 -3.85 -7.90
C ARG A 100 13.55 -2.41 -8.23
N SER A 101 14.19 -2.17 -9.37
CA SER A 101 14.62 -0.81 -9.76
C SER A 101 13.42 0.15 -9.84
N LEU A 102 12.31 -0.30 -10.42
CA LEU A 102 11.12 0.53 -10.62
C LEU A 102 10.40 0.78 -9.29
N GLN A 103 10.36 -0.24 -8.43
CA GLN A 103 9.85 -0.13 -7.06
C GLN A 103 10.69 0.85 -6.21
N GLU A 104 12.02 0.86 -6.34
CA GLU A 104 12.91 1.81 -5.67
C GLU A 104 12.73 3.24 -6.19
N GLU A 105 12.58 3.43 -7.50
CA GLU A 105 12.27 4.72 -8.11
C GLU A 105 10.93 5.28 -7.64
N TYR A 106 9.90 4.42 -7.61
CA TYR A 106 8.57 4.77 -7.10
C TYR A 106 8.66 5.24 -5.65
N GLN A 107 9.35 4.48 -4.79
CA GLN A 107 9.58 4.83 -3.40
C GLN A 107 10.33 6.17 -3.27
N HIS A 108 11.33 6.42 -4.12
CA HIS A 108 12.06 7.68 -4.13
C HIS A 108 11.15 8.86 -4.49
N ALA A 109 10.30 8.71 -5.52
CA ALA A 109 9.36 9.74 -5.94
C ALA A 109 8.34 10.07 -4.85
N ILE A 110 7.85 9.04 -4.13
CA ILE A 110 7.01 9.22 -2.94
C ILE A 110 7.74 10.04 -1.87
N ASN A 111 8.97 9.65 -1.51
CA ASN A 111 9.74 10.32 -0.46
C ASN A 111 10.06 11.77 -0.79
N LYS A 112 10.14 12.11 -2.08
CA LYS A 112 10.29 13.49 -2.58
C LYS A 112 8.98 14.26 -2.67
N GLY A 113 7.83 13.64 -2.39
CA GLY A 113 6.51 14.26 -2.54
C GLY A 113 6.17 14.60 -4.00
N ASN A 114 6.81 13.94 -4.97
CA ASN A 114 6.58 14.23 -6.38
C ASN A 114 5.35 13.47 -6.89
N ASN A 115 4.18 14.10 -6.75
CA ASN A 115 2.89 13.54 -7.12
C ASN A 115 2.83 12.98 -8.56
N VAL A 116 3.32 13.75 -9.53
CA VAL A 116 3.21 13.38 -10.96
C VAL A 116 4.13 12.20 -11.27
N LEU A 117 5.38 12.26 -10.81
CA LEU A 117 6.34 11.18 -11.03
C LEU A 117 5.92 9.90 -10.28
N ALA A 118 5.45 10.02 -9.04
CA ALA A 118 4.99 8.88 -8.27
C ALA A 118 3.74 8.24 -8.91
N HIS A 119 2.84 9.03 -9.50
CA HIS A 119 1.71 8.49 -10.25
C HIS A 119 2.17 7.69 -11.47
N ASP A 120 3.02 8.27 -12.31
CA ASP A 120 3.54 7.64 -13.54
C ASP A 120 4.33 6.36 -13.24
N LEU A 121 5.22 6.40 -12.25
CA LEU A 121 5.98 5.23 -11.82
C LEU A 121 5.06 4.14 -11.26
N ARG A 122 3.98 4.50 -10.56
CA ARG A 122 3.00 3.51 -10.08
C ARG A 122 2.32 2.77 -11.22
N GLU A 123 1.89 3.48 -12.27
CA GLU A 123 1.25 2.82 -13.43
C GLU A 123 2.24 1.87 -14.11
N LYS A 124 3.49 2.33 -14.36
CA LYS A 124 4.54 1.48 -14.94
C LYS A 124 4.84 0.25 -14.09
N LEU A 125 4.86 0.42 -12.77
CA LEU A 125 5.10 -0.67 -11.82
C LEU A 125 3.99 -1.71 -11.89
N TYR A 126 2.74 -1.26 -11.92
CA TYR A 126 1.60 -2.14 -12.11
C TYR A 126 1.60 -2.85 -13.47
N ASP A 127 1.88 -2.14 -14.56
CA ASP A 127 1.98 -2.73 -15.90
C ASP A 127 3.02 -3.86 -15.91
N LYS A 128 4.20 -3.61 -15.34
CA LYS A 128 5.28 -4.60 -15.28
C LYS A 128 4.95 -5.80 -14.39
N LEU A 129 4.37 -5.57 -13.22
CA LEU A 129 3.93 -6.65 -12.34
C LEU A 129 2.81 -7.49 -12.96
N GLN A 130 1.88 -6.84 -13.67
CA GLN A 130 0.83 -7.50 -14.45
C GLN A 130 1.41 -8.37 -15.56
N ASP A 131 2.40 -7.87 -16.30
CA ASP A 131 3.07 -8.63 -17.37
C ASP A 131 3.78 -9.87 -16.81
N ILE A 132 4.52 -9.74 -15.70
CA ILE A 132 5.21 -10.87 -15.06
C ILE A 132 4.19 -11.91 -14.57
N ALA A 133 3.10 -11.47 -13.94
CA ALA A 133 2.09 -12.33 -13.34
C ALA A 133 1.01 -12.81 -14.32
N TYR A 134 1.07 -12.38 -15.58
CA TYR A 134 0.04 -12.58 -16.59
C TYR A 134 -1.38 -12.18 -16.11
N GLN A 135 -1.48 -11.00 -15.48
CA GLN A 135 -2.71 -10.45 -14.93
C GLN A 135 -3.26 -9.34 -15.82
N ASN A 136 -4.45 -9.53 -16.38
CA ASN A 136 -5.10 -8.55 -17.26
C ASN A 136 -5.66 -7.32 -16.52
N GLN A 137 -5.84 -7.43 -15.19
CA GLN A 137 -6.39 -6.37 -14.34
C GLN A 137 -5.99 -6.56 -12.87
N LEU A 138 -6.20 -5.53 -12.04
CA LEU A 138 -5.81 -5.48 -10.62
C LEU A 138 -6.97 -5.51 -9.62
N TYR A 139 -8.20 -5.44 -10.09
CA TYR A 139 -9.41 -5.38 -9.29
C TYR A 139 -9.74 -6.72 -8.64
N ASN A 140 -9.52 -7.84 -9.33
CA ASN A 140 -9.78 -9.15 -8.77
C ASN A 140 -8.89 -10.18 -9.45
N VAL A 141 -7.96 -10.78 -8.70
CA VAL A 141 -6.97 -11.73 -9.23
C VAL A 141 -7.55 -13.01 -9.85
N LEU A 142 -8.86 -13.26 -9.68
CA LEU A 142 -9.55 -14.42 -10.24
C LEU A 142 -10.33 -14.11 -11.53
N HIS A 143 -10.30 -12.88 -12.03
CA HIS A 143 -11.09 -12.46 -13.19
C HIS A 143 -10.22 -11.81 -14.26
N ASP A 144 -10.49 -12.11 -15.53
CA ASP A 144 -9.76 -11.50 -16.65
C ASP A 144 -10.25 -10.09 -17.01
N ALA A 145 -11.46 -9.71 -16.57
CA ALA A 145 -12.09 -8.43 -16.89
C ALA A 145 -12.82 -7.83 -15.68
N LYS A 146 -12.97 -6.50 -15.69
CA LYS A 146 -13.64 -5.73 -14.62
C LYS A 146 -15.17 -5.88 -14.60
N GLY A 147 -15.79 -6.36 -15.68
CA GLY A 147 -17.25 -6.56 -15.76
C GLY A 147 -18.08 -5.27 -15.80
N LEU A 148 -17.55 -4.18 -16.38
CA LEU A 148 -18.24 -2.87 -16.40
C LEU A 148 -18.86 -2.52 -17.77
N THR A 149 -18.54 -3.24 -18.84
CA THR A 149 -18.97 -2.91 -20.21
C THR A 149 -20.48 -2.86 -20.35
N ASP A 150 -21.19 -3.85 -19.79
CA ASP A 150 -22.65 -3.96 -19.86
C ASP A 150 -23.37 -2.71 -19.33
N PHE A 151 -22.84 -2.09 -18.26
CA PHE A 151 -23.40 -0.86 -17.72
C PHE A 151 -23.20 0.33 -18.66
N SER A 152 -22.02 0.44 -19.29
CA SER A 152 -21.75 1.50 -20.27
C SER A 152 -22.70 1.42 -21.46
N GLU A 153 -22.88 0.23 -22.01
CA GLU A 153 -23.78 0.02 -23.13
C GLU A 153 -25.23 0.30 -22.74
N TRP A 154 -25.64 -0.11 -21.54
CA TRP A 154 -26.99 0.14 -21.04
C TRP A 154 -27.27 1.63 -20.81
N VAL A 155 -26.38 2.35 -20.10
CA VAL A 155 -26.61 3.75 -19.71
C VAL A 155 -26.54 4.72 -20.90
N THR A 156 -25.90 4.32 -22.00
CA THR A 156 -25.78 5.11 -23.23
C THR A 156 -26.93 4.92 -24.21
N ARG A 157 -27.88 4.02 -23.94
CA ARG A 157 -29.06 3.84 -24.78
C ARG A 157 -29.89 5.13 -24.85
N PRO A 158 -30.44 5.50 -26.03
CA PRO A 158 -31.23 6.72 -26.17
C PRO A 158 -32.43 6.81 -25.21
N ASP A 159 -33.15 5.71 -25.03
CA ASP A 159 -34.32 5.66 -24.15
C ASP A 159 -33.93 5.82 -22.67
N ILE A 160 -32.77 5.30 -22.27
CA ILE A 160 -32.25 5.47 -20.91
C ILE A 160 -31.76 6.90 -20.72
N ALA A 161 -30.96 7.43 -21.64
CA ALA A 161 -30.43 8.80 -21.58
C ALA A 161 -31.56 9.86 -21.53
N GLU A 162 -32.64 9.64 -22.30
CA GLU A 162 -33.84 10.47 -22.22
C GLU A 162 -34.52 10.37 -20.85
N ALA A 163 -34.69 9.15 -20.33
CA ALA A 163 -35.34 8.88 -19.06
C ALA A 163 -34.59 9.47 -17.84
N ILE A 164 -33.26 9.55 -17.88
CA ILE A 164 -32.45 10.17 -16.81
C ILE A 164 -32.10 11.64 -17.08
N HIS A 165 -32.68 12.24 -18.13
CA HIS A 165 -32.58 13.67 -18.45
C HIS A 165 -31.14 14.20 -18.64
N VAL A 166 -30.22 13.40 -19.17
CA VAL A 166 -28.82 13.83 -19.40
C VAL A 166 -28.64 14.75 -20.61
N GLY A 167 -29.69 14.89 -21.45
CA GLY A 167 -29.64 15.69 -22.66
C GLY A 167 -28.61 15.14 -23.66
N GLY A 168 -27.76 16.02 -24.20
CA GLY A 168 -26.70 15.65 -25.16
C GLY A 168 -25.37 15.27 -24.53
N ILE A 169 -25.30 15.05 -23.22
CA ILE A 169 -24.03 14.76 -22.52
C ILE A 169 -23.63 13.30 -22.77
N ALA A 170 -22.47 13.11 -23.39
CA ALA A 170 -21.91 11.77 -23.60
C ALA A 170 -21.38 11.17 -22.28
N PHE A 171 -21.74 9.91 -22.02
CA PHE A 171 -21.23 9.16 -20.88
C PHE A 171 -19.79 8.67 -21.14
N THR A 172 -18.93 8.80 -20.13
CA THR A 172 -17.64 8.10 -20.07
C THR A 172 -17.41 7.60 -18.65
N PHE A 173 -16.87 6.38 -18.51
CA PHE A 173 -16.54 5.82 -17.20
C PHE A 173 -15.43 6.59 -16.47
N SER A 174 -14.49 7.14 -17.24
CA SER A 174 -13.35 7.87 -16.72
C SER A 174 -13.04 9.05 -17.62
N ASN A 175 -12.76 10.22 -17.01
CA ASN A 175 -12.41 11.43 -17.72
C ASN A 175 -10.92 11.77 -17.48
N GLN A 176 -10.10 11.68 -18.53
CA GLN A 176 -8.66 11.92 -18.43
C GLN A 176 -8.32 13.35 -18.00
N THR A 177 -9.13 14.34 -18.40
CA THR A 177 -8.93 15.73 -17.97
C THR A 177 -9.08 15.86 -16.46
N VAL A 178 -10.13 15.25 -15.89
CA VAL A 178 -10.34 15.22 -14.43
C VAL A 178 -9.18 14.49 -13.74
N HIS A 179 -8.78 13.32 -14.26
CA HIS A 179 -7.67 12.55 -13.72
C HIS A 179 -6.38 13.38 -13.66
N THR A 180 -5.99 14.04 -14.76
CA THR A 180 -4.81 14.91 -14.81
C THR A 180 -4.90 16.08 -13.83
N LYS A 181 -6.08 16.68 -13.66
CA LYS A 181 -6.28 17.79 -12.71
C LYS A 181 -6.21 17.35 -11.25
N LEU A 182 -6.47 16.07 -10.96
CA LEU A 182 -6.37 15.49 -9.62
C LEU A 182 -4.97 14.95 -9.28
N LEU A 183 -4.02 14.89 -10.23
CA LEU A 183 -2.66 14.43 -9.94
C LEU A 183 -2.00 15.11 -8.73
N PRO A 184 -2.15 16.42 -8.48
CA PRO A 184 -1.57 17.04 -7.28
C PRO A 184 -2.12 16.53 -5.94
N ASP A 185 -3.27 15.86 -5.94
CA ASP A 185 -3.86 15.21 -4.76
C ASP A 185 -3.29 13.79 -4.53
N PHE A 186 -2.53 13.23 -5.46
CA PHE A 186 -2.11 11.83 -5.46
C PHE A 186 -1.43 11.35 -4.17
N LEU A 187 -0.48 12.13 -3.63
CA LEU A 187 0.24 11.89 -2.37
C LEU A 187 -0.27 12.76 -1.22
N SER A 188 -1.37 13.50 -1.40
CA SER A 188 -1.90 14.34 -0.33
C SER A 188 -2.42 13.47 0.82
N PRO A 189 -2.13 13.82 2.09
CA PRO A 189 -2.54 13.02 3.24
C PRO A 189 -4.03 13.20 3.54
N VAL A 190 -4.70 12.09 3.87
CA VAL A 190 -6.10 12.08 4.34
C VAL A 190 -6.19 11.75 5.84
N THR A 191 -5.17 11.13 6.42
CA THR A 191 -5.11 10.72 7.83
C THR A 191 -5.58 11.79 8.82
N PRO A 192 -5.13 13.07 8.74
CA PRO A 192 -5.58 14.08 9.69
C PRO A 192 -7.11 14.33 9.65
N LYS A 193 -7.74 14.17 8.48
CA LYS A 193 -9.20 14.28 8.36
C LYS A 193 -9.88 13.09 9.04
N ILE A 194 -9.36 11.88 8.81
CA ILE A 194 -9.90 10.66 9.42
C ILE A 194 -9.83 10.70 10.94
N ASP A 195 -8.70 11.15 11.50
CA ASP A 195 -8.51 11.27 12.95
C ASP A 195 -9.64 12.12 13.58
N VAL A 196 -9.90 13.30 13.01
CA VAL A 196 -11.01 14.18 13.45
C VAL A 196 -12.38 13.51 13.24
N LEU A 197 -12.58 12.85 12.12
CA LEU A 197 -13.86 12.21 11.81
C LEU A 197 -14.17 11.03 12.74
N LEU A 198 -13.17 10.27 13.17
CA LEU A 198 -13.32 9.16 14.11
C LEU A 198 -13.71 9.62 15.52
N GLU A 199 -13.43 10.86 15.90
CA GLU A 199 -13.94 11.45 17.15
C GLU A 199 -15.43 11.77 17.08
N ASN A 200 -15.98 11.99 15.88
CA ASN A 200 -17.33 12.55 15.71
C ASN A 200 -18.33 11.57 15.08
N TYR A 201 -17.87 10.62 14.27
CA TYR A 201 -18.72 9.75 13.47
C TYR A 201 -18.25 8.31 13.47
N LYS A 202 -19.19 7.39 13.22
CA LYS A 202 -18.87 5.99 12.94
C LYS A 202 -18.23 5.89 11.56
N VAL A 203 -17.15 5.13 11.46
CA VAL A 203 -16.44 4.86 10.20
C VAL A 203 -16.38 3.35 9.96
N LEU A 204 -16.88 2.93 8.81
CA LEU A 204 -16.75 1.57 8.31
C LEU A 204 -15.80 1.56 7.11
N ILE A 205 -14.80 0.70 7.17
CA ILE A 205 -14.05 0.29 5.98
C ILE A 205 -14.27 -1.19 5.74
N TYR A 206 -14.67 -1.55 4.52
CA TYR A 206 -14.58 -2.92 4.05
C TYR A 206 -13.59 -3.01 2.89
N CYS A 207 -12.89 -4.13 2.76
CA CYS A 207 -11.98 -4.39 1.65
C CYS A 207 -12.18 -5.81 1.14
N GLY A 208 -12.18 -5.98 -0.18
CA GLY A 208 -12.17 -7.29 -0.79
C GLY A 208 -10.79 -7.94 -0.70
N GLN A 209 -10.77 -9.21 -0.32
CA GLN A 209 -9.56 -10.01 -0.19
C GLN A 209 -8.70 -9.95 -1.46
N LEU A 210 -9.28 -10.11 -2.64
CA LEU A 210 -8.64 -10.33 -3.94
C LEU A 210 -8.20 -9.03 -4.67
N ASP A 211 -8.26 -7.88 -4.01
CA ASP A 211 -7.92 -6.58 -4.61
C ASP A 211 -6.41 -6.28 -4.53
N LEU A 212 -5.78 -6.05 -5.68
CA LEU A 212 -4.38 -5.61 -5.79
C LEU A 212 -4.23 -4.08 -5.83
N THR A 213 -5.30 -3.34 -6.09
CA THR A 213 -5.29 -1.88 -6.23
C THR A 213 -5.30 -1.17 -4.87
N ALA A 214 -6.15 -1.61 -3.94
CA ALA A 214 -6.24 -1.13 -2.57
C ALA A 214 -6.18 -2.31 -1.57
N PRO A 215 -5.05 -3.03 -1.53
CA PRO A 215 -4.93 -4.31 -0.83
C PRO A 215 -5.22 -4.20 0.66
N CYS A 216 -6.04 -5.12 1.17
CA CYS A 216 -6.54 -5.14 2.54
C CYS A 216 -5.42 -5.01 3.60
N VAL A 217 -4.39 -5.86 3.51
CA VAL A 217 -3.38 -6.05 4.56
C VAL A 217 -2.48 -4.82 4.76
N PRO A 218 -1.75 -4.33 3.74
CA PRO A 218 -0.90 -3.15 3.92
C PRO A 218 -1.72 -1.90 4.26
N SER A 219 -2.91 -1.73 3.66
CA SER A 219 -3.82 -0.63 4.01
C SER A 219 -4.29 -0.70 5.45
N ALA A 220 -4.60 -1.90 5.96
CA ALA A 220 -4.97 -2.14 7.35
C ALA A 220 -3.80 -1.88 8.31
N ALA A 221 -2.59 -2.30 7.96
CA ALA A 221 -1.37 -2.09 8.75
C ALA A 221 -1.06 -0.59 8.89
N ALA A 222 -1.09 0.16 7.80
CA ALA A 222 -0.85 1.59 7.81
C ALA A 222 -1.87 2.35 8.69
N ARG A 223 -3.15 1.99 8.62
CA ARG A 223 -4.18 2.59 9.50
C ARG A 223 -3.88 2.37 10.98
N ARG A 224 -3.47 1.15 11.37
CA ARG A 224 -3.09 0.85 12.77
C ARG A 224 -1.87 1.65 13.20
N ARG A 225 -0.90 1.82 12.30
CA ARG A 225 0.33 2.57 12.52
C ARG A 225 0.10 4.08 12.60
N ASP A 226 -0.75 4.65 11.76
CA ASP A 226 -0.76 6.10 11.49
C ASP A 226 -1.97 6.83 12.09
N TRP A 227 -3.14 6.21 12.17
CA TRP A 227 -4.36 6.88 12.63
C TRP A 227 -4.35 7.09 14.15
N ARG A 228 -4.86 8.24 14.61
CA ARG A 228 -4.86 8.68 16.01
C ARG A 228 -6.23 9.23 16.40
N TRP A 229 -6.89 8.55 17.33
CA TRP A 229 -8.16 9.00 17.92
C TRP A 229 -8.35 8.36 19.30
N SER A 230 -9.26 8.89 20.11
CA SER A 230 -9.54 8.46 21.49
C SER A 230 -9.92 6.98 21.61
N GLY A 231 -10.62 6.42 20.62
CA GLY A 231 -11.04 5.03 20.57
C GLY A 231 -10.01 4.04 20.00
N ARG A 232 -8.79 4.50 19.68
CA ARG A 232 -7.75 3.69 19.01
C ARG A 232 -7.38 2.43 19.78
N ASP A 233 -7.16 2.54 21.09
CA ASP A 233 -6.72 1.41 21.90
C ASP A 233 -7.79 0.32 22.00
N ALA A 234 -9.07 0.71 22.02
CA ALA A 234 -10.19 -0.23 21.95
C ALA A 234 -10.21 -0.97 20.60
N PHE A 235 -9.93 -0.29 19.49
CA PHE A 235 -9.82 -0.94 18.19
C PHE A 235 -8.61 -1.88 18.13
N LEU A 236 -7.42 -1.42 18.52
CA LEU A 236 -6.19 -2.20 18.44
C LEU A 236 -6.25 -3.46 19.29
N ASN A 237 -6.71 -3.35 20.53
CA ASN A 237 -6.82 -4.47 21.45
C ASN A 237 -8.11 -5.30 21.28
N GLY A 238 -9.02 -4.88 20.40
CA GLY A 238 -10.21 -5.66 20.06
C GLY A 238 -9.86 -6.90 19.22
N PRO A 239 -10.56 -8.03 19.35
CA PRO A 239 -10.31 -9.20 18.53
C PRO A 239 -10.70 -8.96 17.06
N ARG A 240 -10.02 -9.64 16.14
CA ARG A 240 -10.55 -9.86 14.78
C ARG A 240 -11.29 -11.20 14.79
N VAL A 241 -12.59 -11.16 14.51
CA VAL A 241 -13.47 -12.34 14.57
C VAL A 241 -13.93 -12.75 13.16
N PRO A 242 -14.15 -14.05 12.91
CA PRO A 242 -14.73 -14.50 11.66
C PRO A 242 -16.19 -14.05 11.57
N TRP A 243 -16.56 -13.58 10.39
CA TRP A 243 -17.94 -13.26 10.04
C TRP A 243 -18.59 -14.44 9.31
N TRP A 244 -19.66 -14.94 9.91
CA TRP A 244 -20.47 -16.04 9.41
C TRP A 244 -21.66 -15.53 8.61
N PHE A 245 -21.82 -16.08 7.40
CA PHE A 245 -22.90 -15.76 6.49
C PHE A 245 -23.31 -17.00 5.70
N ASN A 246 -24.60 -17.34 5.74
CA ASN A 246 -25.19 -18.47 5.00
C ASN A 246 -24.39 -19.79 5.10
N GLY A 247 -23.96 -20.15 6.32
CA GLY A 247 -23.26 -21.42 6.55
C GLY A 247 -21.78 -21.43 6.19
N THR A 248 -21.18 -20.27 5.89
CA THR A 248 -19.74 -20.14 5.55
C THR A 248 -19.12 -18.90 6.16
N VAL A 249 -17.78 -18.88 6.28
CA VAL A 249 -17.05 -17.67 6.68
C VAL A 249 -16.97 -16.71 5.49
N ALA A 250 -17.70 -15.60 5.56
CA ALA A 250 -17.71 -14.57 4.52
C ALA A 250 -16.56 -13.56 4.65
N GLY A 251 -15.86 -13.55 5.78
CA GLY A 251 -14.79 -12.61 6.01
C GLY A 251 -14.40 -12.50 7.48
N TYR A 252 -13.78 -11.38 7.82
CA TYR A 252 -13.33 -11.10 9.19
C TYR A 252 -13.61 -9.66 9.58
N VAL A 253 -14.10 -9.45 10.80
CA VAL A 253 -14.51 -8.16 11.34
C VAL A 253 -13.64 -7.81 12.53
N LYS A 254 -13.19 -6.56 12.61
CA LYS A 254 -12.54 -5.98 13.78
C LYS A 254 -13.18 -4.62 14.04
N SER A 255 -13.62 -4.38 15.27
CA SER A 255 -14.29 -3.13 15.66
C SER A 255 -13.74 -2.63 16.99
N GLY A 256 -13.76 -1.32 17.19
CA GLY A 256 -13.46 -0.69 18.47
C GLY A 256 -13.48 0.84 18.35
N GLY A 257 -13.93 1.49 19.43
CA GLY A 257 -14.32 2.90 19.36
C GLY A 257 -15.39 3.11 18.28
N ASN A 258 -15.18 4.12 17.45
CA ASN A 258 -16.07 4.44 16.31
C ASN A 258 -15.66 3.77 14.98
N PHE A 259 -14.70 2.85 15.00
CA PHE A 259 -14.14 2.26 13.78
C PHE A 259 -14.50 0.77 13.64
N THR A 260 -14.93 0.38 12.44
CA THR A 260 -15.12 -1.01 12.03
C THR A 260 -14.38 -1.29 10.73
N GLU A 261 -13.60 -2.36 10.72
CA GLU A 261 -12.86 -2.85 9.56
C GLU A 261 -13.31 -4.27 9.21
N ILE A 262 -13.64 -4.50 7.95
CA ILE A 262 -14.11 -5.79 7.43
C ILE A 262 -13.25 -6.21 6.24
N GLN A 263 -12.73 -7.43 6.26
CA GLN A 263 -12.17 -8.08 5.09
C GLN A 263 -13.21 -9.06 4.54
N VAL A 264 -13.46 -9.05 3.24
CA VAL A 264 -14.49 -9.86 2.57
C VAL A 264 -13.84 -10.94 1.73
N ASN A 265 -14.07 -12.20 2.10
CA ASN A 265 -13.49 -13.36 1.43
C ASN A 265 -13.97 -13.47 -0.03
N GLY A 266 -13.02 -13.71 -0.94
CA GLY A 266 -13.31 -13.94 -2.34
C GLY A 266 -13.95 -12.76 -3.09
N ALA A 267 -13.85 -11.54 -2.55
CA ALA A 267 -14.22 -10.31 -3.25
C ALA A 267 -12.97 -9.54 -3.66
N GLY A 268 -13.01 -8.81 -4.77
CA GLY A 268 -11.97 -7.91 -5.24
C GLY A 268 -12.25 -6.45 -4.90
N HIS A 269 -11.90 -5.55 -5.81
CA HIS A 269 -11.98 -4.10 -5.63
C HIS A 269 -13.42 -3.61 -5.55
N LEU A 270 -14.32 -4.22 -6.34
CA LEU A 270 -15.74 -3.92 -6.39
C LEU A 270 -16.51 -4.96 -5.55
N VAL A 271 -16.42 -4.86 -4.23
CA VAL A 271 -17.04 -5.87 -3.33
C VAL A 271 -18.54 -6.06 -3.58
N PRO A 272 -19.35 -5.01 -3.84
CA PRO A 272 -20.77 -5.20 -4.15
C PRO A 272 -21.02 -5.98 -5.46
N LEU A 273 -20.09 -5.95 -6.42
CA LEU A 273 -20.18 -6.72 -7.65
C LEU A 273 -19.90 -8.21 -7.38
N ASP A 274 -18.82 -8.50 -6.65
CA ASP A 274 -18.38 -9.87 -6.40
C ASP A 274 -19.22 -10.60 -5.33
N LYS A 275 -19.68 -9.86 -4.32
CA LYS A 275 -20.40 -10.38 -3.13
C LYS A 275 -21.60 -9.49 -2.76
N PRO A 276 -22.62 -9.36 -3.63
CA PRO A 276 -23.72 -8.41 -3.43
C PRO A 276 -24.51 -8.62 -2.13
N THR A 277 -24.78 -9.88 -1.76
CA THR A 277 -25.54 -10.19 -0.54
C THR A 277 -24.77 -9.87 0.74
N GLN A 278 -23.46 -10.10 0.72
CA GLN A 278 -22.53 -9.78 1.81
C GLN A 278 -22.37 -8.26 1.94
N ALA A 279 -22.17 -7.55 0.83
CA ALA A 279 -22.10 -6.09 0.80
C ALA A 279 -23.39 -5.45 1.35
N LYS A 280 -24.56 -5.99 0.97
CA LYS A 280 -25.85 -5.56 1.53
C LYS A 280 -25.91 -5.75 3.04
N GLN A 281 -25.47 -6.89 3.56
CA GLN A 281 -25.45 -7.11 5.01
C GLN A 281 -24.47 -6.17 5.71
N ILE A 282 -23.29 -5.92 5.14
CA ILE A 282 -22.31 -4.99 5.68
C ILE A 282 -22.93 -3.60 5.88
N VAL A 283 -23.56 -3.06 4.84
CA VAL A 283 -24.20 -1.74 4.88
C VAL A 283 -25.38 -1.74 5.85
N HIS A 284 -26.25 -2.75 5.79
CA HIS A 284 -27.40 -2.87 6.68
C HIS A 284 -26.98 -2.86 8.14
N ASN A 285 -26.05 -3.75 8.50
CA ASN A 285 -25.60 -3.92 9.88
C ASN A 285 -24.93 -2.66 10.42
N PHE A 286 -24.13 -1.97 9.60
CA PHE A 286 -23.49 -0.73 10.01
C PHE A 286 -24.50 0.40 10.28
N ILE A 287 -25.49 0.57 9.40
CA ILE A 287 -26.53 1.59 9.55
C ILE A 287 -27.42 1.26 10.76
N SER A 288 -27.81 -0.01 10.92
CA SER A 288 -28.72 -0.43 11.99
C SER A 288 -28.03 -0.72 13.33
N GLY A 289 -26.71 -0.66 13.40
CA GLY A 289 -25.92 -1.04 14.58
C GLY A 289 -26.01 -2.52 14.95
N GLN A 290 -26.26 -3.40 13.97
CA GLN A 290 -26.26 -4.85 14.19
C GLN A 290 -24.83 -5.41 14.16
N VAL A 291 -24.58 -6.39 15.02
CA VAL A 291 -23.30 -7.12 15.03
C VAL A 291 -23.30 -8.24 13.99
N PHE A 292 -22.11 -8.62 13.52
CA PHE A 292 -21.95 -9.77 12.62
C PHE A 292 -21.92 -11.08 13.42
N SER A 293 -22.66 -12.08 12.94
CA SER A 293 -22.62 -13.43 13.54
C SER A 293 -21.26 -14.09 13.32
N THR A 294 -20.83 -14.89 14.29
CA THR A 294 -19.67 -15.79 14.18
C THR A 294 -20.13 -17.23 13.88
N PRO A 295 -19.24 -18.14 13.44
CA PRO A 295 -19.57 -19.56 13.31
C PRO A 295 -20.11 -20.13 14.64
N PRO A 296 -21.05 -21.11 14.63
CA PRO A 296 -21.66 -21.66 15.84
C PRO A 296 -20.65 -22.28 16.83
N ASP A 297 -19.59 -22.85 16.30
CA ASP A 297 -18.49 -23.51 17.01
C ASP A 297 -17.31 -22.57 17.31
N TYR A 298 -17.33 -21.34 16.81
CA TYR A 298 -16.28 -20.37 17.06
C TYR A 298 -16.22 -20.00 18.55
N ARG A 299 -15.01 -20.04 19.12
CA ARG A 299 -14.72 -19.60 20.47
C ARG A 299 -13.55 -18.63 20.42
N LEU A 300 -13.76 -17.44 20.94
CA LEU A 300 -12.70 -16.45 21.05
C LEU A 300 -11.75 -16.89 22.18
N LEU A 301 -10.53 -17.25 21.81
CA LEU A 301 -9.54 -17.78 22.77
C LEU A 301 -8.94 -16.68 23.65
N ASP A 302 -8.70 -15.50 23.08
CA ASP A 302 -8.24 -14.31 23.81
C ASP A 302 -9.21 -13.15 23.53
N PRO A 303 -10.04 -12.75 24.51
CA PRO A 303 -10.98 -11.66 24.33
C PRO A 303 -10.32 -10.28 24.36
N ASN A 304 -9.11 -10.16 24.91
CA ASN A 304 -8.41 -8.89 25.08
C ASN A 304 -6.96 -9.01 24.60
N PRO A 305 -6.74 -9.32 23.30
CA PRO A 305 -5.40 -9.41 22.78
C PRO A 305 -4.68 -8.08 22.95
N LYS A 306 -3.47 -8.13 23.52
CA LYS A 306 -2.60 -6.94 23.53
C LYS A 306 -2.07 -6.73 22.13
N TYR A 307 -2.35 -5.57 21.55
CA TYR A 307 -1.82 -5.22 20.25
C TYR A 307 -0.29 -5.18 20.28
N GLN A 308 0.31 -5.90 19.34
CA GLN A 308 1.74 -5.82 19.01
C GLN A 308 1.84 -5.66 17.50
N ASP A 309 2.73 -4.78 17.04
CA ASP A 309 3.01 -4.66 15.62
C ASP A 309 3.57 -6.00 15.12
N TYR A 310 2.99 -6.53 14.05
CA TYR A 310 3.51 -7.73 13.41
C TYR A 310 4.82 -7.37 12.71
N THR A 311 5.94 -7.78 13.28
CA THR A 311 7.25 -7.80 12.63
C THR A 311 7.43 -9.17 11.99
N ASP A 312 7.70 -9.22 10.68
CA ASP A 312 8.02 -10.47 10.02
C ASP A 312 9.23 -11.12 10.72
N LEU A 313 9.14 -12.41 11.04
CA LEU A 313 10.18 -13.13 11.78
C LEU A 313 11.55 -13.00 11.07
N HIS A 314 11.55 -12.95 9.74
CA HIS A 314 12.75 -12.75 8.94
C HIS A 314 13.40 -11.37 9.06
N THR A 315 12.64 -10.28 9.25
CA THR A 315 13.26 -8.95 9.43
C THR A 315 13.97 -8.84 10.76
N SER A 316 13.50 -9.55 11.79
CA SER A 316 14.17 -9.57 13.10
C SER A 316 15.50 -10.34 13.07
N GLU A 317 15.58 -11.48 12.36
CA GLU A 317 16.83 -12.25 12.17
C GLU A 317 17.80 -11.59 11.19
N VAL A 318 17.32 -10.97 10.10
CA VAL A 318 18.20 -10.29 9.15
C VAL A 318 18.84 -9.05 9.78
N LEU A 319 18.14 -8.32 10.64
CA LEU A 319 18.72 -7.19 11.37
C LEU A 319 19.78 -7.64 12.40
N SER A 320 19.60 -8.79 13.06
CA SER A 320 20.65 -9.34 13.93
C SER A 320 21.84 -9.86 13.13
N ASN A 321 21.60 -10.60 12.05
CA ASN A 321 22.65 -11.22 11.23
C ASN A 321 23.40 -10.21 10.38
N ALA A 322 22.79 -9.12 9.92
CA ALA A 322 23.49 -8.07 9.16
C ALA A 322 24.60 -7.41 9.98
N SER A 323 24.43 -7.31 11.30
CA SER A 323 25.46 -6.82 12.22
C SER A 323 26.64 -7.81 12.33
N GLU A 324 26.35 -9.11 12.44
CA GLU A 324 27.35 -10.17 12.49
C GLU A 324 28.10 -10.35 11.18
N VAL A 325 27.40 -10.29 10.04
CA VAL A 325 28.01 -10.37 8.70
C VAL A 325 28.94 -9.17 8.46
N LYS A 326 28.53 -7.97 8.87
CA LYS A 326 29.37 -6.76 8.76
C LYS A 326 30.62 -6.87 9.64
N ASN A 327 30.49 -7.39 10.85
CA ASN A 327 31.63 -7.65 11.74
C ASN A 327 32.54 -8.75 11.20
N GLY A 328 31.98 -9.83 10.64
CA GLY A 328 32.72 -10.92 10.01
C GLY A 328 33.50 -10.46 8.77
N LEU A 329 32.92 -9.59 7.95
CA LEU A 329 33.59 -9.01 6.78
C LEU A 329 34.77 -8.11 7.19
N ILE A 330 34.59 -7.28 8.22
CA ILE A 330 35.68 -6.43 8.76
C ILE A 330 36.82 -7.29 9.29
N VAL A 331 36.53 -8.34 10.07
CA VAL A 331 37.54 -9.25 10.61
C VAL A 331 38.29 -9.98 9.48
N SER A 332 37.57 -10.43 8.44
CA SER A 332 38.18 -11.10 7.28
C SER A 332 39.10 -10.18 6.49
N VAL A 333 38.70 -8.93 6.23
CA VAL A 333 39.55 -7.94 5.53
C VAL A 333 40.80 -7.64 6.34
N VAL A 334 40.68 -7.44 7.66
CA VAL A 334 41.82 -7.19 8.55
C VAL A 334 42.79 -8.36 8.57
N LEU A 335 42.30 -9.60 8.68
CA LEU A 335 43.15 -10.80 8.66
C LEU A 335 43.89 -10.96 7.33
N ASN A 336 43.23 -10.75 6.20
CA ASN A 336 43.87 -10.87 4.88
C ASN A 336 44.92 -9.76 4.64
N VAL A 337 44.66 -8.53 5.10
CA VAL A 337 45.64 -7.43 5.05
C VAL A 337 46.84 -7.75 5.93
N LEU A 338 46.63 -8.23 7.16
CA LEU A 338 47.72 -8.61 8.06
C LEU A 338 48.55 -9.78 7.50
N LEU A 339 47.91 -10.76 6.86
CA LEU A 339 48.59 -11.87 6.20
C LEU A 339 49.46 -11.38 5.04
N LEU A 340 48.93 -10.50 4.18
CA LEU A 340 49.67 -9.89 3.07
C LEU A 340 50.86 -9.06 3.57
N VAL A 341 50.65 -8.24 4.60
CA VAL A 341 51.74 -7.48 5.23
C VAL A 341 52.79 -8.42 5.82
N GLY A 342 52.38 -9.50 6.47
CA GLY A 342 53.28 -10.52 7.01
C GLY A 342 54.12 -11.21 5.92
N ILE A 343 53.51 -11.56 4.78
CA ILE A 343 54.21 -12.15 3.62
C ILE A 343 55.22 -11.15 3.04
N VAL A 344 54.83 -9.88 2.89
CA VAL A 344 55.72 -8.83 2.35
C VAL A 344 56.88 -8.56 3.30
N VAL A 345 56.62 -8.39 4.60
CA VAL A 345 57.65 -8.17 5.62
C VAL A 345 58.58 -9.39 5.72
N GLY A 346 58.02 -10.61 5.73
CA GLY A 346 58.78 -11.85 5.71
C GLY A 346 59.70 -11.93 4.48
N GLY A 347 59.17 -11.65 3.28
CA GLY A 347 59.96 -11.60 2.05
C GLY A 347 61.08 -10.57 2.10
N ILE A 348 60.82 -9.37 2.61
CA ILE A 348 61.85 -8.32 2.81
C ILE A 348 62.91 -8.78 3.80
N MET A 349 62.53 -9.40 4.91
CA MET A 349 63.45 -9.93 5.92
C MET A 349 64.30 -11.06 5.35
N THR A 350 63.72 -12.01 4.61
CA THR A 350 64.45 -13.09 3.94
C THR A 350 65.42 -12.56 2.89
N MET A 351 65.02 -11.57 2.08
CA MET A 351 65.92 -10.92 1.13
C MET A 351 67.07 -10.17 1.81
N ARG A 352 66.79 -9.49 2.94
CA ARG A 352 67.82 -8.83 3.76
C ARG A 352 68.77 -9.83 4.41
N TRP A 353 68.24 -10.93 4.95
CA TRP A 353 69.04 -12.02 5.54
C TRP A 353 69.94 -12.69 4.50
N LYS A 354 69.40 -12.95 3.30
CA LYS A 354 70.16 -13.51 2.17
C LYS A 354 71.26 -12.56 1.70
N ARG A 355 70.97 -11.27 1.53
CA ARG A 355 71.99 -10.24 1.21
C ARG A 355 73.07 -10.13 2.30
N GLY A 356 72.72 -10.32 3.57
CA GLY A 356 73.67 -10.35 4.67
C GLY A 356 74.58 -11.58 4.62
N HIS A 357 74.05 -12.75 4.28
CA HIS A 357 74.83 -13.99 4.13
C HIS A 357 75.74 -13.98 2.89
N ASP A 358 75.27 -13.44 1.76
CA ASP A 358 76.04 -13.38 0.52
C ASP A 358 77.23 -12.39 0.62
N TYR A 359 77.21 -11.44 1.57
CA TYR A 359 78.31 -10.49 1.81
C TYR A 359 79.50 -11.10 2.57
N TYR A 360 79.32 -12.24 3.25
CA TYR A 360 80.38 -12.92 4.01
C TYR A 360 81.02 -14.10 3.26
N ASN A 361 80.50 -14.48 2.09
CA ASN A 361 80.99 -15.60 1.28
C ASN A 361 81.44 -15.13 -0.10
N LEU A 362 82.58 -14.44 -0.16
CA LEU A 362 83.37 -14.26 -1.40
C LEU A 362 84.61 -15.16 -1.34
N PRO A 363 84.67 -16.27 -2.11
CA PRO A 363 85.93 -16.93 -2.43
C PRO A 363 86.62 -16.18 -3.59
N LEU A 364 87.91 -15.91 -3.40
CA LEU A 364 88.88 -15.47 -4.41
C LEU A 364 89.21 -16.58 -5.42
N SER A 365 89.78 -16.19 -6.57
CA SER A 365 90.46 -16.96 -7.65
C SER A 365 89.59 -17.56 -8.77
N ASP A 366 90.03 -17.76 -10.02
CA ASP A 366 91.04 -17.19 -10.94
C ASP A 366 90.84 -17.91 -12.31
N ASN A 367 91.27 -17.26 -13.41
CA ASN A 367 91.60 -17.79 -14.77
C ASN A 367 90.47 -18.30 -15.69
N ILE A 368 90.21 -17.71 -16.89
CA ILE A 368 90.97 -17.56 -18.16
C ILE A 368 91.00 -18.83 -19.03
N SER A 369 90.29 -18.77 -20.18
CA SER A 369 90.74 -19.02 -21.59
C SER A 369 89.55 -19.53 -22.45
N ASP A 370 89.08 -18.75 -23.44
CA ASP A 370 89.31 -18.90 -24.91
C ASP A 370 88.69 -20.18 -25.52
N ASP A 371 88.03 -20.28 -26.69
CA ASP A 371 87.59 -19.43 -27.82
C ASP A 371 86.80 -20.47 -28.70
N HIS A 372 85.66 -20.26 -29.38
CA HIS A 372 85.51 -19.61 -30.67
C HIS A 372 84.07 -19.79 -31.23
N ILE A 373 83.49 -18.68 -31.68
CA ILE A 373 82.95 -18.37 -33.03
C ILE A 373 82.01 -19.36 -33.75
N LEU A 374 80.79 -18.88 -34.10
CA LEU A 374 80.22 -18.94 -35.46
C LEU A 374 79.23 -17.77 -35.70
N THR A 375 79.28 -17.27 -36.93
CA THR A 375 78.96 -15.91 -37.39
C THR A 375 77.68 -15.79 -38.25
N PHE A 376 77.06 -14.60 -38.15
CA PHE A 376 76.36 -13.76 -39.14
C PHE A 376 75.21 -14.31 -40.02
N ALA A 377 74.05 -13.64 -39.92
CA ALA A 377 73.67 -12.55 -40.83
C ALA A 377 72.82 -11.51 -40.10
#